data_AF-A0A6P6I3C4-F1
#
_entry.id   AF-A0A6P6I3C4-F1
#
_cell.length_a   1.000
_cell.length_b   1.000
_cell.length_c   1.000
_cell.angle_alpha   90.00
_cell.angle_beta   90.00
_cell.angle_gamma   90.00
#
_symmetry.space_group_name_H-M   'P 1'
#
loop_
_entity.id
_entity.type
_entity.pdbx_description
1 polymer ?
#
loop_
_entity_poly.entity_id
_entity_poly.type
_entity_poly.pdbx_seq_one_letter_code
_entity_poly.pdbx_strand_id
1 'polypeptide(L)'
;MEIAQPRDLERYLSLAKRRHGELCRQKRIFNARNRIIGGDTDAWDAQVHDQKIKEATEKARHETFAAEMRQNDKITCILEGRERRDRKSLCKAINDFQQTFQKPETRREFDLSDPLALRKDLPARQSDNDIRNTVSGMQKFMGEDLNFHERKKFQEEQNREWSLQQQRERESARAHQRCAEDLYFKTRLQFDETAKHLQNLESATRKAVCAAVKEFNRNQATESVERKTREKKQEQEDDLAEISNLLRGDLLSENPQQAASSFGPHRVVPDRWKGMTREQLEQIRLVQKQQIQEKLKQLSRGLRLGRKKYMEEVCTNQPTEGYFTQFNTGSR
;
A
#
# COMPACT_ATOMS: atom_id res chain seq x y z
N MET A 1 -91.21 70.75 183.65
CA MET A 1 -90.79 71.57 182.51
C MET A 1 -89.32 71.88 182.67
N GLU A 2 -88.48 71.40 181.75
CA GLU A 2 -87.23 72.08 181.39
C GLU A 2 -87.22 72.11 179.86
N ILE A 3 -87.36 73.31 179.30
CA ILE A 3 -87.44 73.52 177.85
C ILE A 3 -85.99 73.42 177.32
N ALA A 4 -85.63 72.27 176.77
CA ALA A 4 -84.29 72.03 176.21
C ALA A 4 -84.09 72.82 174.89
N GLN A 5 -82.96 73.53 174.80
CA GLN A 5 -82.62 74.45 173.71
C GLN A 5 -82.08 73.71 172.46
N PRO A 6 -82.18 74.27 171.24
CA PRO A 6 -81.82 73.58 169.99
C PRO A 6 -80.35 73.11 169.88
N ARG A 7 -79.39 73.75 170.57
CA ARG A 7 -77.99 73.27 170.65
C ARG A 7 -77.85 71.94 171.40
N ASP A 8 -78.73 71.69 172.36
CA ASP A 8 -78.75 70.42 173.07
C ASP A 8 -79.26 69.32 172.15
N LEU A 9 -80.22 69.59 171.27
CA LEU A 9 -80.73 68.67 170.25
C LEU A 9 -79.64 68.18 169.27
N GLU A 10 -78.74 69.06 168.79
CA GLU A 10 -77.61 68.66 167.93
C GLU A 10 -76.58 67.81 168.69
N ARG A 11 -76.29 68.16 169.96
CA ARG A 11 -75.47 67.32 170.85
C ARG A 11 -76.12 65.96 171.08
N TYR A 12 -77.43 65.91 171.30
CA TYR A 12 -78.18 64.66 171.43
C TYR A 12 -78.15 63.85 170.14
N LEU A 13 -78.27 64.45 168.95
CA LEU A 13 -78.19 63.73 167.67
C LEU A 13 -76.79 63.17 167.38
N SER A 14 -75.73 63.94 167.64
CA SER A 14 -74.35 63.47 167.48
C SER A 14 -73.98 62.39 168.51
N LEU A 15 -74.39 62.55 169.77
CA LEU A 15 -74.30 61.51 170.80
C LEU A 15 -75.14 60.29 170.45
N ALA A 16 -76.32 60.47 169.86
CA ALA A 16 -77.18 59.37 169.42
C ALA A 16 -76.57 58.63 168.23
N LYS A 17 -75.99 59.31 167.23
CA LYS A 17 -75.23 58.69 166.14
C LYS A 17 -74.03 57.92 166.67
N ARG A 18 -73.29 58.49 167.64
CA ARG A 18 -72.14 57.82 168.26
C ARG A 18 -72.58 56.60 169.07
N ARG A 19 -73.62 56.74 169.92
CA ARG A 19 -74.23 55.61 170.64
C ARG A 19 -74.76 54.54 169.69
N HIS A 20 -75.43 54.93 168.60
CA HIS A 20 -75.95 54.00 167.61
C HIS A 20 -74.82 53.27 166.87
N GLY A 21 -73.78 53.98 166.45
CA GLY A 21 -72.56 53.40 165.88
C GLY A 21 -71.88 52.44 166.85
N GLU A 22 -71.78 52.81 168.13
CA GLU A 22 -71.20 51.97 169.19
C GLU A 22 -72.07 50.73 169.45
N LEU A 23 -73.40 50.86 169.44
CA LEU A 23 -74.34 49.73 169.52
C LEU A 23 -74.20 48.79 168.30
N CYS A 24 -74.10 49.33 167.08
CA CYS A 24 -73.85 48.55 165.87
C CYS A 24 -72.46 47.88 165.88
N ARG A 25 -71.46 48.50 166.52
CA ARG A 25 -70.12 47.92 166.72
C ARG A 25 -70.14 46.82 167.78
N GLN A 26 -70.78 47.07 168.92
CA GLN A 26 -70.97 46.09 170.00
C GLN A 26 -71.70 44.85 169.51
N LYS A 27 -72.78 45.00 168.73
CA LYS A 27 -73.48 43.87 168.08
C LYS A 27 -72.56 43.00 167.21
N ARG A 28 -71.52 43.59 166.61
CA ARG A 28 -70.50 42.86 165.83
C ARG A 28 -69.41 42.23 166.69
N ILE A 29 -68.92 42.94 167.71
CA ILE A 29 -67.80 42.50 168.57
C ILE A 29 -68.23 41.40 169.56
N PHE A 30 -69.42 41.51 170.15
CA PHE A 30 -69.92 40.55 171.14
C PHE A 30 -70.56 39.30 170.53
N ASN A 31 -70.86 39.30 169.22
CA ASN A 31 -71.29 38.10 168.53
C ASN A 31 -70.05 37.29 168.10
N ALA A 32 -69.71 36.26 168.89
CA ALA A 32 -68.54 35.43 168.66
C ALA A 32 -68.52 34.79 167.25
N ARG A 33 -69.67 34.46 166.67
CA ARG A 33 -69.77 33.86 165.33
C ARG A 33 -69.37 34.85 164.24
N ASN A 34 -69.82 36.10 164.33
CA ASN A 34 -69.43 37.16 163.38
C ASN A 34 -67.96 37.56 163.53
N ARG A 35 -67.34 37.32 164.69
CA ARG A 35 -65.91 37.57 164.91
C ARG A 35 -65.02 36.50 164.30
N ILE A 36 -65.48 35.25 164.28
CA ILE A 36 -64.69 34.11 163.76
C ILE A 36 -64.95 33.89 162.25
N ILE A 37 -66.20 34.03 161.78
CA ILE A 37 -66.62 33.69 160.40
C ILE A 37 -67.60 34.76 159.85
N GLY A 38 -67.45 36.02 160.24
CA GLY A 38 -68.28 37.10 159.73
C GLY A 38 -67.79 37.59 158.37
N GLY A 39 -68.69 37.61 157.40
CA GLY A 39 -68.47 38.20 156.08
C GLY A 39 -69.80 38.72 155.52
N ASP A 40 -69.70 39.64 154.58
CA ASP A 40 -70.85 40.21 153.88
C ASP A 40 -71.18 39.30 152.69
N THR A 41 -72.18 38.43 152.88
CA THR A 41 -72.62 37.47 151.85
C THR A 41 -73.12 38.18 150.60
N ASP A 42 -73.80 39.31 150.78
CA ASP A 42 -74.39 40.08 149.67
C ASP A 42 -73.29 40.74 148.82
N ALA A 43 -72.21 41.22 149.45
CA ALA A 43 -71.05 41.76 148.75
C ALA A 43 -70.23 40.67 148.03
N TRP A 44 -70.10 39.48 148.61
CA TRP A 44 -69.47 38.34 147.93
C TRP A 44 -70.29 37.87 146.73
N ASP A 45 -71.62 37.81 146.86
CA ASP A 45 -72.52 37.48 145.76
C ASP A 45 -72.41 38.50 144.62
N ALA A 46 -72.29 39.79 144.93
CA ALA A 46 -72.03 40.85 143.95
C ALA A 46 -70.65 40.69 143.27
N GLN A 47 -69.59 40.37 144.01
CA GLN A 47 -68.26 40.11 143.44
C GLN A 47 -68.24 38.88 142.53
N VAL A 48 -68.91 37.79 142.94
CA VAL A 48 -69.07 36.59 142.12
C VAL A 48 -69.87 36.90 140.86
N HIS A 49 -70.91 37.73 140.96
CA HIS A 49 -71.69 38.18 139.82
C HIS A 49 -70.84 39.00 138.83
N ASP A 50 -70.07 39.97 139.32
CA ASP A 50 -69.16 40.77 138.49
C ASP A 50 -68.06 39.91 137.83
N GLN A 51 -67.51 38.93 138.56
CA GLN A 51 -66.56 37.98 138.02
C GLN A 51 -67.18 37.12 136.91
N LYS A 52 -68.41 36.62 137.11
CA LYS A 52 -69.16 35.89 136.07
C LYS A 52 -69.44 36.76 134.85
N ILE A 53 -69.76 38.06 135.04
CA ILE A 53 -69.92 38.99 133.91
C ILE A 53 -68.59 39.13 133.16
N LYS A 54 -67.47 39.37 133.86
CA LYS A 54 -66.15 39.49 133.22
C LYS A 54 -65.80 38.24 132.42
N GLU A 55 -65.92 37.07 133.03
CA GLU A 55 -65.69 35.78 132.37
C GLU A 55 -66.60 35.59 131.16
N ALA A 56 -67.88 35.95 131.26
CA ALA A 56 -68.80 35.89 130.12
C ALA A 56 -68.41 36.87 129.01
N THR A 57 -67.96 38.08 129.33
CA THR A 57 -67.51 39.06 128.32
C THR A 57 -66.20 38.66 127.64
N GLU A 58 -65.25 38.10 128.39
CA GLU A 58 -64.00 37.56 127.83
C GLU A 58 -64.28 36.35 126.97
N LYS A 59 -65.13 35.43 127.44
CA LYS A 59 -65.59 34.29 126.66
C LYS A 59 -66.27 34.74 125.36
N ALA A 60 -67.17 35.71 125.41
CA ALA A 60 -67.80 36.28 124.22
C ALA A 60 -66.78 36.89 123.25
N ARG A 61 -65.76 37.62 123.75
CA ARG A 61 -64.67 38.15 122.92
C ARG A 61 -63.83 37.04 122.27
N HIS A 62 -63.48 36.00 123.02
CA HIS A 62 -62.76 34.85 122.47
C HIS A 62 -63.60 34.11 121.44
N GLU A 63 -64.91 33.99 121.65
CA GLU A 63 -65.84 33.40 120.68
C GLU A 63 -65.94 34.23 119.39
N THR A 64 -65.96 35.58 119.48
CA THR A 64 -65.94 36.45 118.29
C THR A 64 -64.63 36.31 117.52
N PHE A 65 -63.47 36.34 118.19
CA PHE A 65 -62.18 36.15 117.52
C PHE A 65 -62.06 34.74 116.90
N ALA A 66 -62.52 33.71 117.60
CA ALA A 66 -62.55 32.36 117.05
C ALA A 66 -63.46 32.26 115.82
N ALA A 67 -64.58 33.00 115.81
CA ALA A 67 -65.46 33.07 114.64
C ALA A 67 -64.79 33.78 113.45
N GLU A 68 -64.11 34.90 113.68
CA GLU A 68 -63.34 35.61 112.65
C GLU A 68 -62.21 34.75 112.07
N MET A 69 -61.46 34.04 112.92
CA MET A 69 -60.42 33.10 112.47
C MET A 69 -61.00 32.01 111.56
N ARG A 70 -62.14 31.41 111.94
CA ARG A 70 -62.84 30.44 111.08
C ARG A 70 -63.25 31.02 109.72
N GLN A 71 -63.68 32.28 109.69
CA GLN A 71 -64.02 32.96 108.43
C GLN A 71 -62.77 33.21 107.58
N ASN A 72 -61.68 33.67 108.19
CA ASN A 72 -60.42 33.93 107.49
C ASN A 72 -59.80 32.63 106.94
N ASP A 73 -59.83 31.53 107.70
CA ASP A 73 -59.38 30.22 107.23
C ASP A 73 -60.21 29.76 106.02
N LYS A 74 -61.54 29.93 106.08
CA LYS A 74 -62.44 29.62 104.96
C LYS A 74 -62.11 30.46 103.72
N ILE A 75 -61.87 31.77 103.89
CA ILE A 75 -61.48 32.66 102.79
C ILE A 75 -60.15 32.21 102.19
N THR A 76 -59.17 31.88 103.03
CA THR A 76 -57.85 31.41 102.59
C THR A 76 -57.95 30.14 101.76
N CYS A 77 -58.71 29.13 102.21
CA CYS A 77 -58.95 27.90 101.44
C CYS A 77 -59.63 28.17 100.08
N ILE A 78 -60.56 29.13 100.02
CA ILE A 78 -61.22 29.50 98.76
C ILE A 78 -60.24 30.17 97.79
N LEU A 79 -59.41 31.09 98.28
CA LEU A 79 -58.42 31.80 97.48
C LEU A 79 -57.35 30.84 96.96
N GLU A 80 -56.83 29.96 97.81
CA GLU A 80 -55.87 28.94 97.43
C GLU A 80 -56.46 27.96 96.39
N GLY A 81 -57.74 27.60 96.54
CA GLY A 81 -58.47 26.81 95.54
C GLY A 81 -58.64 27.52 94.19
N ARG A 82 -58.83 28.85 94.19
CA ARG A 82 -58.87 29.66 92.96
C ARG A 82 -57.50 29.70 92.29
N GLU A 83 -56.45 30.02 93.06
CA GLU A 83 -55.08 30.06 92.56
C GLU A 83 -54.65 28.71 91.94
N ARG A 84 -54.97 27.58 92.59
CA ARG A 84 -54.70 26.25 92.04
C ARG A 84 -55.41 26.00 90.71
N ARG A 85 -56.68 26.44 90.57
CA ARG A 85 -57.44 26.30 89.32
C ARG A 85 -56.85 27.19 88.23
N ASP A 86 -56.51 28.43 88.54
CA ASP A 86 -55.93 29.37 87.60
C ASP A 86 -54.57 28.88 87.12
N ARG A 87 -53.72 28.39 88.04
CA ARG A 87 -52.44 27.75 87.71
C ARG A 87 -52.63 26.54 86.79
N LYS A 88 -53.60 25.67 87.08
CA LYS A 88 -53.92 24.51 86.23
C LYS A 88 -54.39 24.95 84.84
N SER A 89 -55.25 25.96 84.77
CA SER A 89 -55.75 26.51 83.50
C SER A 89 -54.60 27.13 82.68
N LEU A 90 -53.71 27.88 83.32
CA LEU A 90 -52.54 28.47 82.68
C LEU A 90 -51.57 27.39 82.16
N CYS A 91 -51.22 26.40 82.98
CA CYS A 91 -50.41 25.26 82.54
C CYS A 91 -51.03 24.53 81.35
N LYS A 92 -52.36 24.33 81.36
CA LYS A 92 -53.08 23.72 80.24
C LYS A 92 -52.97 24.58 78.99
N ALA A 93 -53.25 25.88 79.08
CA ALA A 93 -53.16 26.80 77.95
C ALA A 93 -51.74 26.88 77.37
N ILE A 94 -50.70 26.87 78.21
CA ILE A 94 -49.30 26.82 77.78
C ILE A 94 -49.02 25.51 77.03
N ASN A 95 -49.41 24.37 77.58
CA ASN A 95 -49.22 23.08 76.91
C ASN A 95 -49.98 23.00 75.58
N ASP A 96 -51.22 23.47 75.55
CA ASP A 96 -52.05 23.51 74.34
C ASP A 96 -51.37 24.40 73.29
N PHE A 97 -50.85 25.57 73.68
CA PHE A 97 -50.10 26.48 72.80
C PHE A 97 -48.80 25.84 72.28
N GLN A 98 -48.02 25.18 73.15
CA GLN A 98 -46.80 24.48 72.75
C GLN A 98 -47.09 23.36 71.75
N GLN A 99 -48.13 22.56 72.01
CA GLN A 99 -48.52 21.46 71.13
C GLN A 99 -49.07 21.95 69.79
N THR A 100 -49.72 23.11 69.74
CA THR A 100 -50.31 23.63 68.50
C THR A 100 -49.31 24.42 67.66
N PHE A 101 -48.50 25.28 68.28
CA PHE A 101 -47.67 26.27 67.59
C PHE A 101 -46.16 26.08 67.75
N GLN A 102 -45.69 25.22 68.66
CA GLN A 102 -44.25 24.98 68.89
C GLN A 102 -43.83 23.56 68.51
N LYS A 103 -44.53 22.98 67.53
CA LYS A 103 -44.18 21.67 67.00
C LYS A 103 -42.80 21.71 66.31
N PRO A 104 -41.96 20.67 66.44
CA PRO A 104 -40.67 20.61 65.74
C PRO A 104 -40.80 20.81 64.24
N GLU A 105 -41.87 20.28 63.63
CA GLU A 105 -42.14 20.34 62.19
C GLU A 105 -42.44 21.77 61.71
N THR A 106 -42.88 22.65 62.61
CA THR A 106 -43.22 24.05 62.29
C THR A 106 -42.02 25.01 62.42
N ARG A 107 -40.83 24.50 62.77
CA ARG A 107 -39.61 25.30 62.85
C ARG A 107 -39.15 25.71 61.45
N ARG A 108 -38.52 26.89 61.36
CA ARG A 108 -38.01 27.43 60.10
C ARG A 108 -36.95 26.52 59.46
N GLU A 109 -36.13 25.90 60.30
CA GLU A 109 -35.01 25.02 59.96
C GLU A 109 -35.35 23.52 60.06
N PHE A 110 -36.64 23.16 60.10
CA PHE A 110 -37.02 21.75 60.21
C PHE A 110 -36.59 20.95 58.97
N ASP A 111 -36.56 21.55 57.80
CA ASP A 111 -36.04 20.95 56.56
C ASP A 111 -34.61 20.41 56.72
N LEU A 112 -33.76 21.10 57.49
CA LEU A 112 -32.39 20.67 57.80
C LEU A 112 -32.33 19.56 58.87
N SER A 113 -33.34 19.48 59.74
CA SER A 113 -33.38 18.56 60.88
C SER A 113 -34.31 17.37 60.66
N ASP A 114 -34.97 17.29 59.50
CA ASP A 114 -35.94 16.25 59.17
C ASP A 114 -35.22 14.89 59.03
N PRO A 115 -35.55 13.89 59.86
CA PRO A 115 -34.93 12.56 59.77
C PRO A 115 -35.19 11.87 58.43
N LEU A 116 -36.21 12.30 57.67
CA LEU A 116 -36.56 11.77 56.37
C LEU A 116 -36.06 12.63 55.20
N ALA A 117 -35.26 13.68 55.44
CA ALA A 117 -34.76 14.59 54.41
C ALA A 117 -34.14 13.84 53.21
N LEU A 118 -33.17 12.95 53.49
CA LEU A 118 -32.48 12.16 52.46
C LEU A 118 -33.40 11.26 51.62
N ARG A 119 -34.56 10.87 52.15
CA ARG A 119 -35.54 10.05 51.42
C ARG A 119 -36.46 10.91 50.54
N LYS A 120 -36.71 12.15 50.95
CA LYS A 120 -37.53 13.12 50.20
C LYS A 120 -36.72 13.77 49.08
N ASP A 121 -35.41 13.90 49.28
CA ASP A 121 -34.50 14.52 48.32
C ASP A 121 -34.41 13.73 47.01
N LEU A 122 -34.35 14.48 45.91
CA LEU A 122 -34.15 13.93 44.57
C LEU A 122 -32.65 13.71 44.32
N PRO A 123 -32.27 12.67 43.56
CA PRO A 123 -30.90 12.51 43.11
C PRO A 123 -30.37 13.75 42.39
N ALA A 124 -29.08 14.06 42.59
CA ALA A 124 -28.43 15.23 41.99
C ALA A 124 -28.47 15.23 40.45
N ARG A 125 -28.40 14.05 39.82
CA ARG A 125 -28.60 13.83 38.38
C ARG A 125 -29.60 12.70 38.18
N GLN A 126 -30.81 13.03 37.73
CA GLN A 126 -31.86 12.04 37.44
C GLN A 126 -31.79 11.54 35.98
N SER A 127 -31.45 12.42 35.05
CA SER A 127 -31.32 12.13 33.63
C SER A 127 -30.31 13.10 33.00
N ASP A 128 -29.74 12.71 31.86
CA ASP A 128 -28.82 13.57 31.11
C ASP A 128 -29.50 14.76 30.46
N ASN A 129 -30.82 14.67 30.29
CA ASN A 129 -31.66 15.73 29.75
C ASN A 129 -32.39 16.54 30.84
N ASP A 130 -32.03 16.35 32.12
CA ASP A 130 -32.58 17.14 33.22
C ASP A 130 -32.14 18.60 33.10
N ILE A 131 -33.12 19.50 33.06
CA ILE A 131 -32.92 20.95 32.91
C ILE A 131 -32.15 21.54 34.11
N ARG A 132 -32.22 20.89 35.28
CA ARG A 132 -31.47 21.29 36.49
C ARG A 132 -29.95 21.11 36.32
N ASN A 133 -29.51 20.25 35.41
CA ASN A 133 -28.10 19.97 35.13
C ASN A 133 -27.48 21.08 34.27
N THR A 134 -27.32 22.25 34.88
CA THR A 134 -26.59 23.37 34.29
C THR A 134 -25.07 23.15 34.36
N VAL A 135 -24.32 23.90 33.56
CA VAL A 135 -22.85 23.81 33.51
C VAL A 135 -22.20 24.08 34.87
N SER A 136 -22.73 25.03 35.65
CA SER A 136 -22.23 25.35 37.00
C SER A 136 -22.46 24.25 38.02
N GLY A 137 -23.47 23.38 37.81
CA GLY A 137 -23.77 22.29 38.72
C GLY A 137 -22.76 21.14 38.70
N MET A 138 -21.88 21.10 37.69
CA MET A 138 -20.84 20.07 37.49
C MET A 138 -21.36 18.62 37.53
N GLN A 139 -22.66 18.41 37.28
CA GLN A 139 -23.28 17.08 37.29
C GLN A 139 -23.15 16.36 35.94
N LYS A 140 -22.98 17.10 34.83
CA LYS A 140 -22.85 16.57 33.47
C LYS A 140 -21.67 17.22 32.76
N PHE A 141 -20.78 16.40 32.21
CA PHE A 141 -19.63 16.86 31.46
C PHE A 141 -19.76 16.49 29.98
N MET A 142 -19.42 17.41 29.09
CA MET A 142 -19.48 17.18 27.64
C MET A 142 -18.46 16.14 27.14
N GLY A 143 -17.42 15.85 27.94
CA GLY A 143 -16.44 14.80 27.63
C GLY A 143 -16.91 13.38 28.00
N GLU A 144 -18.03 13.25 28.73
CA GLU A 144 -18.63 11.94 29.00
C GLU A 144 -19.28 11.42 27.72
N ASP A 145 -18.76 10.31 27.22
CA ASP A 145 -19.26 9.68 26.02
C ASP A 145 -20.05 8.41 26.33
N LEU A 146 -21.36 8.59 26.47
CA LEU A 146 -22.29 7.49 26.73
C LEU A 146 -22.44 6.56 25.52
N ASN A 147 -22.21 7.09 24.32
CA ASN A 147 -22.37 6.36 23.05
C ASN A 147 -21.05 5.74 22.59
N PHE A 148 -20.05 5.62 23.47
CA PHE A 148 -18.73 5.08 23.14
C PHE A 148 -18.82 3.72 22.45
N HIS A 149 -19.63 2.81 23.01
CA HIS A 149 -19.79 1.46 22.46
C HIS A 149 -20.44 1.47 21.07
N GLU A 150 -21.46 2.30 20.86
CA GLU A 150 -22.12 2.43 19.55
C GLU A 150 -21.18 3.04 18.51
N ARG A 151 -20.45 4.11 18.87
CA ARG A 151 -19.46 4.73 17.98
C ARG A 151 -18.36 3.73 17.61
N LYS A 152 -17.85 2.98 18.58
CA LYS A 152 -16.82 1.97 18.34
C LYS A 152 -17.32 0.86 17.41
N LYS A 153 -18.55 0.37 17.64
CA LYS A 153 -19.18 -0.62 16.74
C LYS A 153 -19.30 -0.10 15.32
N PHE A 154 -19.75 1.14 15.14
CA PHE A 154 -19.86 1.77 13.82
C PHE A 154 -18.50 1.96 13.13
N GLN A 155 -17.44 2.27 13.90
CA GLN A 155 -16.07 2.33 13.37
C GLN A 155 -15.55 0.95 12.95
N GLU A 156 -15.83 -0.09 13.73
CA GLU A 156 -15.47 -1.48 13.40
C GLU A 156 -16.18 -1.96 12.13
N GLU A 157 -17.46 -1.63 11.97
CA GLU A 157 -18.25 -1.93 10.77
C GLU A 157 -17.68 -1.23 9.52
N GLN A 158 -17.36 0.07 9.62
CA GLN A 158 -16.71 0.80 8.52
C GLN A 158 -15.34 0.21 8.15
N ASN A 159 -14.50 -0.10 9.14
CA ASN A 159 -13.20 -0.71 8.90
C ASN A 159 -13.32 -2.08 8.24
N ARG A 160 -14.33 -2.86 8.62
CA ARG A 160 -14.63 -4.16 8.01
C ARG A 160 -15.06 -3.99 6.55
N GLU A 161 -15.99 -3.08 6.26
CA GLU A 161 -16.45 -2.75 4.90
C GLU A 161 -15.28 -2.33 4.00
N TRP A 162 -14.44 -1.40 4.46
CA TRP A 162 -13.26 -0.94 3.72
C TRP A 162 -12.25 -2.06 3.46
N SER A 163 -11.98 -2.90 4.46
CA SER A 163 -11.08 -4.04 4.31
C SER A 163 -11.58 -5.03 3.28
N LEU A 164 -12.88 -5.33 3.28
CA LEU A 164 -13.50 -6.23 2.30
C LEU A 164 -13.51 -5.62 0.89
N GLN A 165 -13.71 -4.31 0.77
CA GLN A 165 -13.61 -3.62 -0.51
C GLN A 165 -12.18 -3.71 -1.07
N GLN A 166 -11.16 -3.39 -0.27
CA GLN A 166 -9.76 -3.48 -0.70
C GLN A 166 -9.36 -4.91 -1.08
N GLN A 167 -9.83 -5.93 -0.36
CA GLN A 167 -9.60 -7.33 -0.71
C GLN A 167 -10.18 -7.66 -2.08
N ARG A 168 -11.45 -7.30 -2.34
CA ARG A 168 -12.12 -7.51 -3.63
C ARG A 168 -11.40 -6.80 -4.77
N GLU A 169 -11.01 -5.54 -4.57
CA GLU A 169 -10.26 -4.77 -5.58
C GLU A 169 -8.90 -5.40 -5.86
N ARG A 170 -8.19 -5.85 -4.83
CA ARG A 170 -6.90 -6.54 -4.98
C ARG A 170 -7.03 -7.88 -5.70
N GLU A 171 -8.07 -8.65 -5.41
CA GLU A 171 -8.36 -9.92 -6.08
C GLU A 171 -8.71 -9.69 -7.56
N SER A 172 -9.56 -8.70 -7.85
CA SER A 172 -9.88 -8.30 -9.22
C SER A 172 -8.62 -7.85 -9.97
N ALA A 173 -7.81 -6.96 -9.39
CA ALA A 173 -6.56 -6.51 -10.01
C ALA A 173 -5.59 -7.67 -10.29
N ARG A 174 -5.47 -8.63 -9.36
CA ARG A 174 -4.66 -9.86 -9.56
C ARG A 174 -5.21 -10.73 -10.68
N ALA A 175 -6.53 -10.89 -10.77
CA ALA A 175 -7.15 -11.66 -11.85
C ALA A 175 -6.89 -10.99 -13.21
N HIS A 176 -7.05 -9.67 -13.30
CA HIS A 176 -6.75 -8.91 -14.51
C HIS A 176 -5.27 -9.04 -14.91
N GLN A 177 -4.36 -8.95 -13.95
CA GLN A 177 -2.93 -9.14 -14.19
C GLN A 177 -2.63 -10.55 -14.74
N ARG A 178 -3.18 -11.60 -14.12
CA ARG A 178 -3.01 -12.98 -14.59
C ARG A 178 -3.54 -13.16 -16.01
N CYS A 179 -4.73 -12.64 -16.31
CA CYS A 179 -5.29 -12.71 -17.66
C CYS A 179 -4.40 -11.99 -18.68
N ALA A 180 -3.83 -10.84 -18.32
CA ALA A 180 -2.91 -10.10 -19.19
C ALA A 180 -1.59 -10.86 -19.41
N GLU A 181 -1.03 -11.46 -18.35
CA GLU A 181 0.17 -12.30 -18.42
C GLU A 181 -0.06 -13.55 -19.29
N ASP A 182 -1.21 -14.22 -19.14
CA ASP A 182 -1.58 -15.38 -19.95
C ASP A 182 -1.73 -15.02 -21.44
N LEU A 183 -2.35 -13.87 -21.74
CA LEU A 183 -2.46 -13.37 -23.11
C LEU A 183 -1.08 -13.06 -23.69
N TYR A 184 -0.25 -12.35 -22.93
CA TYR A 184 1.13 -12.04 -23.35
C TYR A 184 1.94 -13.32 -23.61
N PHE A 185 1.84 -14.31 -22.72
CA PHE A 185 2.51 -15.60 -22.87
C PHE A 185 2.07 -16.32 -24.14
N LYS A 186 0.75 -16.39 -24.41
CA LYS A 186 0.21 -16.99 -25.63
C LYS A 186 0.72 -16.27 -26.88
N THR A 187 0.69 -14.95 -26.90
CA THR A 187 1.20 -14.16 -28.03
C THR A 187 2.70 -14.38 -28.24
N ARG A 188 3.50 -14.46 -27.17
CA ARG A 188 4.94 -14.74 -27.27
C ARG A 188 5.20 -16.12 -27.86
N LEU A 189 4.45 -17.13 -27.42
CA LEU A 189 4.56 -18.49 -27.95
C LEU A 189 4.23 -18.53 -29.45
N GLN A 190 3.18 -17.82 -29.88
CA GLN A 190 2.85 -17.69 -31.30
C GLN A 190 3.99 -17.04 -32.09
N PHE A 191 4.63 -16.00 -31.55
CA PHE A 191 5.80 -15.39 -32.19
C PHE A 191 6.96 -16.36 -32.31
N ASP A 192 7.27 -17.11 -31.26
CA ASP A 192 8.35 -18.12 -31.29
C ASP A 192 8.06 -19.21 -32.34
N GLU A 193 6.82 -19.68 -32.45
CA GLU A 193 6.39 -20.64 -33.47
C GLU A 193 6.53 -20.07 -34.89
N THR A 194 6.06 -18.84 -35.12
CA THR A 194 6.16 -18.17 -36.42
C THR A 194 7.62 -17.93 -36.82
N ALA A 195 8.48 -17.51 -35.88
CA ALA A 195 9.90 -17.32 -36.11
C ALA A 195 10.59 -18.64 -36.48
N LYS A 196 10.27 -19.73 -35.77
CA LYS A 196 10.78 -21.07 -36.07
C LYS A 196 10.34 -21.55 -37.46
N HIS A 197 9.09 -21.29 -37.84
CA HIS A 197 8.59 -21.59 -39.17
C HIS A 197 9.32 -20.81 -40.27
N LEU A 198 9.49 -19.49 -40.08
CA LEU A 198 10.22 -18.63 -41.02
C LEU A 198 11.68 -19.05 -41.17
N GLN A 199 12.35 -19.38 -40.07
CA GLN A 199 13.72 -19.89 -40.09
C GLN A 199 13.83 -21.21 -40.88
N ASN A 200 12.87 -22.12 -40.69
CA ASN A 200 12.83 -23.37 -41.45
C ASN A 200 12.65 -23.11 -42.95
N LEU A 201 11.74 -22.22 -43.34
CA LEU A 201 11.53 -21.83 -44.74
C LEU A 201 12.78 -21.15 -45.35
N GLU A 202 13.41 -20.23 -44.62
CA GLU A 202 14.67 -19.60 -45.03
C GLU A 202 15.77 -20.65 -45.22
N SER A 203 15.90 -21.60 -44.29
CA SER A 203 16.90 -22.66 -44.39
C SER A 203 16.65 -23.58 -45.59
N ALA A 204 15.37 -23.89 -45.88
CA ALA A 204 14.97 -24.72 -47.01
C ALA A 204 15.22 -24.01 -48.34
N THR A 205 14.86 -22.73 -48.45
CA THR A 205 15.12 -21.91 -49.64
C THR A 205 16.60 -21.74 -49.88
N ARG A 206 17.41 -21.44 -48.85
CA ARG A 206 18.88 -21.41 -48.97
C ARG A 206 19.45 -22.73 -49.47
N LYS A 207 19.01 -23.86 -48.92
CA LYS A 207 19.45 -25.19 -49.39
C LYS A 207 19.05 -25.43 -50.84
N ALA A 208 17.84 -25.07 -51.25
CA ALA A 208 17.37 -25.21 -52.62
C ALA A 208 18.19 -24.35 -53.60
N VAL A 209 18.46 -23.09 -53.24
CA VAL A 209 19.32 -22.19 -54.02
C VAL A 209 20.75 -22.76 -54.14
N CYS A 210 21.34 -23.22 -53.04
CA CYS A 210 22.66 -23.85 -53.07
C CYS A 210 22.69 -25.11 -53.95
N ALA A 211 21.64 -25.94 -53.91
CA ALA A 211 21.52 -27.12 -54.76
C ALA A 211 21.44 -26.75 -56.25
N ALA A 212 20.60 -25.75 -56.59
CA ALA A 212 20.46 -25.26 -57.96
C ALA A 212 21.77 -24.66 -58.50
N VAL A 213 22.47 -23.85 -57.69
CA VAL A 213 23.80 -23.29 -58.06
C VAL A 213 24.84 -24.40 -58.25
N LYS A 214 24.83 -25.43 -57.38
CA LYS A 214 25.73 -26.58 -57.51
C LYS A 214 25.47 -27.36 -58.80
N GLU A 215 24.22 -27.56 -59.17
CA GLU A 215 23.82 -28.22 -60.41
C GLU A 215 24.22 -27.39 -61.64
N PHE A 216 23.96 -26.09 -61.61
CA PHE A 216 24.40 -25.16 -62.65
C PHE A 216 25.93 -25.21 -62.84
N ASN A 217 26.71 -25.12 -61.76
CA ASN A 217 28.18 -25.20 -61.83
C ASN A 217 28.67 -26.55 -62.38
N ARG A 218 27.99 -27.66 -62.05
CA ARG A 218 28.29 -28.98 -62.62
C ARG A 218 28.05 -28.99 -64.13
N ASN A 219 26.89 -28.49 -64.57
CA ASN A 219 26.53 -28.42 -65.99
C ASN A 219 27.50 -27.52 -66.76
N GLN A 220 27.89 -26.38 -66.17
CA GLN A 220 28.89 -25.48 -66.75
C GLN A 220 30.26 -26.14 -66.86
N ALA A 221 30.67 -26.94 -65.86
CA ALA A 221 31.92 -27.69 -65.91
C ALA A 221 31.90 -28.78 -67.00
N THR A 222 30.78 -29.52 -67.15
CA THR A 222 30.64 -30.51 -68.22
C THR A 222 30.65 -29.85 -69.59
N GLU A 223 29.93 -28.74 -69.77
CA GLU A 223 29.92 -27.98 -71.02
C GLU A 223 31.33 -27.46 -71.36
N SER A 224 32.07 -26.95 -70.37
CA SER A 224 33.46 -26.50 -70.57
C SER A 224 34.38 -27.64 -70.99
N VAL A 225 34.22 -28.84 -70.42
CA VAL A 225 35.02 -30.01 -70.80
C VAL A 225 34.68 -30.42 -72.22
N GLU A 226 33.40 -30.51 -72.57
CA GLU A 226 32.97 -30.79 -73.94
C GLU A 226 33.54 -29.78 -74.93
N ARG A 227 33.45 -28.48 -74.61
CA ARG A 227 34.02 -27.41 -75.44
C ARG A 227 35.51 -27.61 -75.68
N LYS A 228 36.30 -27.85 -74.63
CA LYS A 228 37.74 -28.15 -74.76
C LYS A 228 38.01 -29.40 -75.60
N THR A 229 37.20 -30.45 -75.47
CA THR A 229 37.37 -31.64 -76.30
C THR A 229 37.03 -31.38 -77.76
N ARG A 230 36.04 -30.53 -78.06
CA ARG A 230 35.73 -30.09 -79.43
C ARG A 230 36.86 -29.23 -79.99
N GLU A 231 37.34 -28.26 -79.24
CA GLU A 231 38.49 -27.42 -79.61
C GLU A 231 39.74 -28.26 -79.89
N LYS A 232 40.06 -29.22 -79.02
CA LYS A 232 41.19 -30.14 -79.24
C LYS A 232 41.02 -31.02 -80.48
N LYS A 233 39.80 -31.48 -80.78
CA LYS A 233 39.54 -32.24 -82.01
C LYS A 233 39.71 -31.37 -83.25
N GLN A 234 39.22 -30.12 -83.20
CA GLN A 234 39.41 -29.16 -84.29
C GLN A 234 40.89 -28.85 -84.51
N GLU A 235 41.64 -28.59 -83.43
CA GLU A 235 43.09 -28.39 -83.50
C GLU A 235 43.80 -29.62 -84.12
N GLN A 236 43.43 -30.84 -83.73
CA GLN A 236 43.95 -32.06 -84.35
C GLN A 236 43.59 -32.20 -85.84
N GLU A 237 42.37 -31.83 -86.23
CA GLU A 237 41.93 -31.84 -87.62
C GLU A 237 42.69 -30.79 -88.45
N ASP A 238 42.89 -29.59 -87.89
CA ASP A 238 43.66 -28.50 -88.49
C ASP A 238 45.14 -28.87 -88.63
N ASP A 239 45.75 -29.46 -87.60
CA ASP A 239 47.13 -29.98 -87.62
C ASP A 239 47.29 -31.04 -88.73
N LEU A 240 46.35 -31.99 -88.81
CA LEU A 240 46.35 -33.02 -89.85
C LEU A 240 46.16 -32.42 -91.25
N ALA A 241 45.30 -31.42 -91.38
CA ALA A 241 45.11 -30.69 -92.63
C ALA A 241 46.36 -29.93 -93.03
N GLU A 242 47.05 -29.26 -92.10
CA GLU A 242 48.32 -28.59 -92.32
C GLU A 242 49.39 -29.58 -92.77
N ILE A 243 49.58 -30.69 -92.05
CA ILE A 243 50.54 -31.76 -92.42
C ILE A 243 50.22 -32.31 -93.81
N SER A 244 48.95 -32.60 -94.10
CA SER A 244 48.53 -33.11 -95.41
C SER A 244 48.80 -32.10 -96.54
N ASN A 245 48.51 -30.82 -96.31
CA ASN A 245 48.75 -29.74 -97.25
C ASN A 245 50.25 -29.51 -97.47
N LEU A 246 51.08 -29.59 -96.42
CA LEU A 246 52.54 -29.51 -96.55
C LEU A 246 53.11 -30.70 -97.34
N LEU A 247 52.69 -31.92 -97.02
CA LEU A 247 53.13 -33.14 -97.72
C LEU A 247 52.73 -33.14 -99.20
N ARG A 248 51.53 -32.66 -99.53
CA ARG A 248 51.06 -32.50 -100.93
C ARG A 248 51.60 -31.24 -101.59
N GLY A 249 52.11 -30.30 -100.80
CA GLY A 249 52.62 -29.03 -101.27
C GLY A 249 53.79 -29.23 -102.22
N ASP A 250 53.93 -28.32 -103.17
CA ASP A 250 54.96 -28.43 -104.21
C ASP A 250 56.40 -28.31 -103.67
N LEU A 251 56.58 -27.78 -102.45
CA LEU A 251 57.88 -27.67 -101.80
C LEU A 251 58.45 -29.05 -101.41
N LEU A 252 57.66 -29.87 -100.70
CA LEU A 252 58.11 -31.19 -100.23
C LEU A 252 58.01 -32.28 -101.31
N SER A 253 57.06 -32.17 -102.24
CA SER A 253 56.91 -33.10 -103.37
C SER A 253 57.88 -32.84 -104.52
N GLU A 254 58.66 -31.76 -104.44
CA GLU A 254 59.60 -31.28 -105.46
C GLU A 254 59.03 -31.28 -106.89
N ASN A 255 57.74 -30.97 -107.04
CA ASN A 255 57.03 -31.11 -108.31
C ASN A 255 57.76 -30.41 -109.48
N PRO A 256 58.18 -31.13 -110.54
CA PRO A 256 58.91 -30.56 -111.67
C PRO A 256 58.09 -29.53 -112.46
N GLN A 257 56.76 -29.53 -112.33
CA GLN A 257 55.88 -28.54 -112.95
C GLN A 257 56.06 -27.13 -112.38
N GLN A 258 56.67 -26.96 -111.20
CA GLN A 258 57.02 -25.64 -110.65
C GLN A 258 57.96 -24.83 -111.56
N ALA A 259 58.74 -25.52 -112.41
CA ALA A 259 59.65 -24.89 -113.35
C ALA A 259 58.95 -24.39 -114.63
N ALA A 260 57.69 -24.77 -114.86
CA ALA A 260 56.93 -24.37 -116.04
C ALA A 260 56.62 -22.87 -115.98
N SER A 261 57.03 -22.11 -117.01
CA SER A 261 56.73 -20.69 -117.10
C SER A 261 55.31 -20.47 -117.61
N SER A 262 54.59 -19.52 -117.02
CA SER A 262 53.30 -19.05 -117.56
C SER A 262 53.44 -18.42 -118.95
N PHE A 263 54.65 -18.00 -119.34
CA PHE A 263 54.94 -17.36 -120.64
C PHE A 263 55.18 -18.35 -121.79
N GLY A 264 55.08 -19.67 -121.55
CA GLY A 264 55.01 -20.66 -122.62
C GLY A 264 55.74 -21.98 -122.31
N PRO A 265 55.37 -23.10 -122.98
CA PRO A 265 55.87 -24.44 -122.64
C PRO A 265 57.38 -24.64 -122.80
N HIS A 266 58.03 -23.79 -123.58
CA HIS A 266 59.45 -23.85 -123.90
C HIS A 266 60.32 -23.02 -122.94
N ARG A 267 59.71 -22.25 -122.03
CA ARG A 267 60.42 -21.36 -121.09
C ARG A 267 60.36 -21.95 -119.70
N VAL A 268 61.52 -22.03 -119.04
CA VAL A 268 61.62 -22.46 -117.65
C VAL A 268 61.88 -21.26 -116.73
N VAL A 269 61.32 -21.30 -115.53
CA VAL A 269 61.61 -20.30 -114.48
C VAL A 269 62.98 -20.62 -113.86
N PRO A 270 63.98 -19.73 -114.00
CA PRO A 270 65.37 -20.05 -113.61
C PRO A 270 65.53 -20.48 -112.15
N ASP A 271 64.90 -19.76 -111.22
CA ASP A 271 65.03 -20.01 -109.78
C ASP A 271 64.43 -21.34 -109.32
N ARG A 272 63.57 -21.95 -110.14
CA ARG A 272 62.82 -23.17 -109.82
C ARG A 272 63.20 -24.34 -110.72
N TRP A 273 64.27 -24.19 -111.49
CA TRP A 273 64.70 -25.22 -112.44
C TRP A 273 65.41 -26.36 -111.71
N LYS A 274 64.83 -27.57 -111.78
CA LYS A 274 65.32 -28.79 -111.12
C LYS A 274 65.86 -29.84 -112.12
N GLY A 275 66.65 -29.38 -113.10
CA GLY A 275 67.24 -30.26 -114.12
C GLY A 275 66.31 -30.56 -115.32
N MET A 276 66.80 -31.36 -116.26
CA MET A 276 66.05 -31.75 -117.47
C MET A 276 65.09 -32.90 -117.18
N THR A 277 63.96 -32.95 -117.89
CA THR A 277 63.02 -34.08 -117.80
C THR A 277 63.66 -35.36 -118.33
N ARG A 278 63.20 -36.52 -117.83
CA ARG A 278 63.69 -37.84 -118.29
C ARG A 278 63.52 -38.00 -119.80
N GLU A 279 62.38 -37.54 -120.34
CA GLU A 279 62.08 -37.55 -121.77
C GLU A 279 63.07 -36.70 -122.59
N GLN A 280 63.42 -35.50 -122.11
CA GLN A 280 64.44 -34.64 -122.76
C GLN A 280 65.83 -35.29 -122.73
N LEU A 281 66.23 -35.89 -121.60
CA LEU A 281 67.50 -36.61 -121.49
C LEU A 281 67.55 -37.83 -122.43
N GLU A 282 66.44 -38.54 -122.58
CA GLU A 282 66.31 -39.66 -123.52
C GLU A 282 66.41 -39.21 -124.98
N GLN A 283 65.79 -38.10 -125.34
CA GLN A 283 65.93 -37.49 -126.67
C GLN A 283 67.39 -37.08 -126.96
N ILE A 284 68.09 -36.47 -126.00
CA ILE A 284 69.51 -36.13 -126.14
C ILE A 284 70.34 -37.40 -126.38
N ARG A 285 70.11 -38.47 -125.60
CA ARG A 285 70.79 -39.76 -125.79
C ARG A 285 70.52 -40.35 -127.17
N LEU A 286 69.30 -40.20 -127.69
CA LEU A 286 68.90 -40.70 -129.01
C LEU A 286 69.59 -39.92 -130.14
N VAL A 287 69.65 -38.59 -130.03
CA VAL A 287 70.39 -37.73 -130.97
C VAL A 287 71.89 -38.04 -130.95
N GLN A 288 72.49 -38.25 -129.78
CA GLN A 288 73.91 -38.64 -129.66
C GLN A 288 74.19 -39.97 -130.38
N LYS A 289 73.30 -40.96 -130.25
CA LYS A 289 73.42 -42.24 -130.99
C LYS A 289 73.34 -42.03 -132.50
N GLN A 290 72.45 -41.16 -132.99
CA GLN A 290 72.35 -40.82 -134.41
C GLN A 290 73.62 -40.12 -134.93
N GLN A 291 74.18 -39.16 -134.17
CA GLN A 291 75.44 -38.49 -134.51
C GLN A 291 76.61 -39.48 -134.63
N ILE A 292 76.70 -40.47 -133.72
CA ILE A 292 77.71 -41.53 -133.79
C ILE A 292 77.55 -42.32 -135.11
N GLN A 293 76.32 -42.67 -135.49
CA GLN A 293 76.05 -43.40 -136.73
C GLN A 293 76.36 -42.57 -137.99
N GLU A 294 76.04 -41.28 -138.01
CA GLU A 294 76.38 -40.39 -139.13
C GLU A 294 77.90 -40.22 -139.28
N LYS A 295 78.62 -40.04 -138.17
CA LYS A 295 80.07 -39.91 -138.17
C LYS A 295 80.75 -41.18 -138.71
N LEU A 296 80.23 -42.36 -138.35
CA LEU A 296 80.68 -43.65 -138.91
C LEU A 296 80.42 -43.74 -140.43
N LYS A 297 79.26 -43.26 -140.91
CA LYS A 297 78.95 -43.23 -142.36
C LYS A 297 79.90 -42.29 -143.12
N GLN A 298 80.21 -41.11 -142.60
CA GLN A 298 81.17 -40.18 -143.21
C GLN A 298 82.58 -40.77 -143.30
N LEU A 299 83.05 -41.45 -142.24
CA LEU A 299 84.35 -42.13 -142.23
C LEU A 299 84.45 -43.23 -143.31
N SER A 300 83.39 -44.02 -143.48
CA SER A 300 83.32 -45.07 -144.50
C SER A 300 83.36 -44.53 -145.94
N ARG A 301 82.83 -43.32 -146.15
CA ARG A 301 82.79 -42.64 -147.44
C ARG A 301 84.16 -42.05 -147.80
N GLY A 302 84.90 -41.52 -146.81
CA GLY A 302 86.29 -41.07 -146.96
C GLY A 302 87.26 -42.22 -147.30
N LEU A 303 87.10 -43.38 -146.66
CA LEU A 303 87.92 -44.57 -146.92
C LEU A 303 87.72 -45.15 -148.34
N ARG A 304 86.51 -45.05 -148.93
CA ARG A 304 86.26 -45.48 -150.32
C ARG A 304 86.88 -44.57 -151.38
N LEU A 305 86.97 -43.26 -151.11
CA LEU A 305 87.61 -42.29 -152.01
C LEU A 305 89.15 -42.38 -151.93
N GLY A 306 89.71 -42.67 -150.74
CA GLY A 306 91.14 -42.92 -150.57
C GLY A 306 91.63 -44.20 -151.27
N ARG A 307 90.81 -45.27 -151.29
CA ARG A 307 91.16 -46.54 -151.96
C ARG A 307 91.16 -46.47 -153.49
N LYS A 308 90.39 -45.55 -154.10
CA LYS A 308 90.44 -45.30 -155.55
C LYS A 308 91.72 -44.56 -155.96
N LYS A 309 92.13 -43.54 -155.21
CA LYS A 309 93.41 -42.83 -155.45
C LYS A 309 94.63 -43.74 -155.33
N TYR A 310 94.66 -44.60 -154.30
CA TYR A 310 95.79 -45.49 -154.04
C TYR A 310 95.96 -46.61 -155.10
N MET A 311 94.92 -46.96 -155.88
CA MET A 311 95.03 -47.95 -156.96
C MET A 311 95.41 -47.33 -158.32
N GLU A 312 95.25 -46.02 -158.50
CA GLU A 312 95.57 -45.31 -159.75
C GLU A 312 97.06 -44.90 -159.80
N GLU A 313 97.70 -44.70 -158.64
CA GLU A 313 99.14 -44.37 -158.51
C GLU A 313 100.08 -45.59 -158.61
N VAL A 314 99.59 -46.82 -158.51
CA VAL A 314 100.40 -48.05 -158.56
C VAL A 314 100.58 -48.60 -160.01
N CYS A 315 99.85 -48.08 -161.00
CA CYS A 315 99.88 -48.56 -162.39
C CYS A 315 100.69 -47.70 -163.38
N THR A 316 101.54 -46.77 -162.91
CA THR A 316 102.41 -45.96 -163.79
C THR A 316 103.89 -46.28 -163.55
N ASN A 317 104.49 -47.05 -164.47
CA ASN A 317 105.93 -47.28 -164.50
C ASN A 317 106.65 -46.02 -165.03
N GLN A 318 107.36 -45.30 -164.17
CA GLN A 318 108.33 -44.28 -164.59
C GLN A 318 109.75 -44.88 -164.56
N PRO A 319 110.51 -44.85 -165.67
CA PRO A 319 111.89 -45.33 -165.71
C PRO A 319 112.80 -44.49 -164.82
N THR A 320 113.55 -45.13 -163.92
CA THR A 320 114.48 -44.48 -162.98
C THR A 320 115.84 -44.19 -163.62
N GLU A 321 116.47 -43.09 -163.20
CA GLU A 321 117.66 -42.43 -163.79
C GLU A 321 118.84 -43.33 -164.19
N GLY A 322 119.06 -44.48 -163.53
CA GLY A 322 120.09 -45.47 -163.90
C GLY A 322 119.83 -46.24 -165.22
N TYR A 323 118.61 -46.21 -165.75
CA TYR A 323 118.26 -46.79 -167.05
C TYR A 323 118.85 -45.98 -168.22
N PHE A 324 118.97 -44.66 -168.07
CA PHE A 324 119.49 -43.78 -169.13
C PHE A 324 121.02 -43.67 -169.16
N THR A 325 121.72 -44.09 -168.10
CA THR A 325 123.19 -44.15 -168.07
C THR A 325 123.77 -45.41 -168.76
N GLN A 326 122.93 -46.27 -169.33
CA GLN A 326 123.35 -47.46 -170.09
C GLN A 326 123.71 -47.16 -171.56
N PHE A 327 123.44 -45.95 -172.06
CA PHE A 327 123.73 -45.58 -173.45
C PHE A 327 124.79 -44.47 -173.52
N ASN A 328 125.89 -44.74 -174.23
CA ASN A 328 126.92 -43.79 -174.69
C ASN A 328 127.74 -43.02 -173.63
N THR A 329 128.52 -43.70 -172.79
CA THR A 329 129.71 -43.05 -172.15
C THR A 329 131.00 -43.86 -172.24
N GLY A 330 131.07 -44.82 -173.17
CA GLY A 330 132.33 -45.24 -173.75
C GLY A 330 132.68 -44.38 -174.96
N SER A 331 133.76 -43.61 -174.86
CA SER A 331 134.57 -43.04 -175.94
C SER A 331 136.01 -43.49 -175.58
N ARG A 332 136.92 -43.90 -176.46
CA ARG A 332 137.28 -43.39 -177.78
C ARG A 332 137.34 -41.88 -177.89
#